data_AF-A0A3B0VF92-F1
#
_entry.id   AF-A0A3B0VF92-F1
#
_cell.length_a   1.000
_cell.length_b   1.000
_cell.length_c   1.000
_cell.angle_alpha   90.00
_cell.angle_beta   90.00
_cell.angle_gamma   90.00
#
_symmetry.space_group_name_H-M   'P 1'
#
loop_
_entity.id
_entity.type
_entity.pdbx_description
1 polymer ?
#
loop_
_entity_poly.entity_id
_entity_poly.type
_entity_poly.pdbx_seq_one_letter_code
_entity_poly.pdbx_strand_id
1 'polypeptide(L)'
;MNTYLFFRNCLTLRDNEVGSDQVADLLYEAQKGQLVCQACFMTLMEMFYRIWKDEGEMAGRLAYEQCVALPISPKPMNKKTPSSDWAAIESKLKRETKATLIQLVRELTAVSPTTHRFLHTRYLTKQTAAQQIAPYRQLIKAQFVISEWDNSVGWNFVEVQKAIDDYDQSSQGDEIGLCELLVVALETAVSFADSLNLQADDFDSDVTELAERCADHLYDQPQLLPKYVRRLKKVAQKGDVLGYYALGESFDKLLRL
;
A
#
# COMPACT_ATOMS: atom_id res chain seq x y z
N MET A 1 20.03 -16.29 34.69
CA MET A 1 19.02 -15.27 34.34
C MET A 1 19.12 -15.07 32.84
N ASN A 2 18.03 -15.16 32.08
CA ASN A 2 18.08 -14.99 30.62
C ASN A 2 17.87 -13.51 30.29
N THR A 3 18.78 -12.92 29.52
CA THR A 3 18.67 -11.53 29.07
C THR A 3 18.33 -11.51 27.59
N TYR A 4 17.23 -10.84 27.25
CA TYR A 4 16.76 -10.74 25.87
C TYR A 4 17.40 -9.54 25.20
N LEU A 5 18.13 -9.78 24.11
CA LEU A 5 18.65 -8.72 23.26
C LEU A 5 17.60 -8.40 22.19
N PHE A 6 17.10 -7.17 22.24
CA PHE A 6 16.22 -6.65 21.21
C PHE A 6 17.04 -5.98 20.10
N PHE A 7 16.42 -5.80 18.94
CA PHE A 7 17.02 -5.15 17.78
C PHE A 7 17.72 -3.83 18.10
N ARG A 8 17.10 -3.01 18.95
CA ARG A 8 17.67 -1.74 19.38
C ARG A 8 19.00 -1.92 20.09
N ASN A 9 19.19 -2.99 20.85
CA ASN A 9 20.44 -3.25 21.58
C ASN A 9 21.61 -3.52 20.63
N CYS A 10 21.38 -4.25 19.53
CA CYS A 10 22.43 -4.53 18.54
C CYS A 10 22.84 -3.28 17.75
N LEU A 11 21.87 -2.43 17.39
CA LEU A 11 22.19 -1.13 16.77
C LEU A 11 22.89 -0.19 17.74
N THR A 12 22.43 -0.09 18.99
CA THR A 12 23.08 0.72 20.02
C THR A 12 24.55 0.34 20.21
N LEU A 13 24.88 -0.96 20.16
CA LEU A 13 26.27 -1.43 20.20
C LEU A 13 27.07 -1.02 18.95
N ARG A 14 26.48 -1.15 17.76
CA ARG A 14 27.14 -0.84 16.48
C ARG A 14 27.40 0.65 16.30
N ASP A 15 26.39 1.46 16.58
CA ASP A 15 26.39 2.91 16.35
C ASP A 15 26.99 3.66 17.55
N ASN A 16 27.45 2.93 18.58
CA ASN A 16 28.00 3.43 19.84
C ASN A 16 27.09 4.47 20.51
N GLU A 17 25.79 4.19 20.53
CA GLU A 17 24.78 5.05 21.13
C GLU A 17 24.76 4.90 22.67
N VAL A 18 24.04 5.79 23.35
CA VAL A 18 23.83 5.71 24.81
C VAL A 18 23.26 4.33 25.20
N GLY A 19 24.01 3.60 26.03
CA GLY A 19 23.69 2.22 26.42
C GLY A 19 24.54 1.16 25.72
N SER A 20 25.44 1.52 24.81
CA SER A 20 26.38 0.59 24.15
C SER A 20 27.23 -0.19 25.16
N ASP A 21 27.76 0.49 26.19
CA ASP A 21 28.52 -0.12 27.29
C ASP A 21 27.71 -1.20 28.01
N GLN A 22 26.43 -0.96 28.27
CA GLN A 22 25.56 -1.93 28.94
C GLN A 22 25.32 -3.17 28.08
N VAL A 23 25.18 -3.00 26.76
CA VAL A 23 25.03 -4.11 25.83
C VAL A 23 26.35 -4.88 25.71
N ALA A 24 27.49 -4.20 25.69
CA ALA A 24 28.81 -4.82 25.67
C ALA A 24 29.06 -5.64 26.94
N ASP A 25 28.72 -5.12 28.13
CA ASP A 25 28.83 -5.82 29.40
C ASP A 25 27.98 -7.10 29.40
N LEU A 26 26.75 -7.03 28.89
CA LEU A 26 25.87 -8.20 28.74
C LEU A 26 26.45 -9.25 27.79
N LEU A 27 27.09 -8.85 26.69
CA LEU A 27 27.74 -9.79 25.78
C LEU A 27 29.00 -10.40 26.40
N TYR A 28 29.77 -9.63 27.18
CA TYR A 28 30.97 -10.09 27.86
C TYR A 28 30.66 -11.11 28.96
N GLU A 29 29.64 -10.82 29.78
CA GLU A 29 29.16 -11.73 30.80
C GLU A 29 28.47 -12.97 30.18
N ALA A 30 27.88 -12.85 28.98
CA ALA A 30 27.40 -14.01 28.21
C ALA A 30 28.54 -14.89 27.69
N GLN A 31 29.65 -14.30 27.24
CA GLN A 31 30.84 -15.03 26.80
C GLN A 31 31.48 -15.84 27.95
N LYS A 32 31.42 -15.32 29.18
CA LYS A 32 31.87 -16.02 30.40
C LYS A 32 30.88 -17.08 30.90
N GLY A 33 29.71 -17.23 30.26
CA GLY A 33 28.67 -18.17 30.66
C GLY A 33 27.86 -17.73 31.89
N GLN A 34 27.98 -16.47 32.32
CA GLN A 34 27.27 -15.93 33.49
C GLN A 34 25.84 -15.49 33.15
N LEU A 35 25.57 -15.17 31.88
CA LEU A 35 24.21 -15.02 31.36
C LEU A 35 24.05 -15.66 29.98
N VAL A 36 22.79 -15.71 29.55
CA VAL A 36 22.42 -16.15 28.22
C VAL A 36 21.79 -14.97 27.50
N CYS A 37 22.47 -14.49 26.47
CA CYS A 37 21.90 -13.53 25.52
C CYS A 37 21.06 -14.28 24.50
N GLN A 38 19.86 -13.78 24.21
CA GLN A 38 18.99 -14.34 23.18
C GLN A 38 18.58 -13.29 22.16
N ALA A 39 18.71 -13.63 20.88
CA ALA A 39 18.09 -12.91 19.77
C ALA A 39 17.22 -13.87 18.95
N CYS A 40 16.13 -13.36 18.38
CA CYS A 40 15.31 -14.12 17.45
C CYS A 40 15.68 -13.81 16.00
N PHE A 41 15.25 -14.66 15.07
CA PHE A 41 15.46 -14.45 13.64
C PHE A 41 15.04 -13.05 13.18
N MET A 42 13.92 -12.54 13.69
CA MET A 42 13.43 -11.20 13.35
C MET A 42 14.42 -10.09 13.77
N THR A 43 15.10 -10.24 14.89
CA THR A 43 16.11 -9.29 15.37
C THR A 43 17.32 -9.23 14.43
N LEU A 44 17.82 -10.38 14.00
CA LEU A 44 18.94 -10.47 13.07
C LEU A 44 18.55 -9.94 11.68
N MET A 45 17.34 -10.25 11.22
CA MET A 45 16.86 -9.77 9.93
C MET A 45 16.61 -8.27 9.93
N GLU A 46 16.02 -7.71 10.97
CA GLU A 46 15.77 -6.28 11.05
C GLU A 46 17.08 -5.49 10.96
N MET A 47 18.12 -5.94 11.65
CA MET A 47 19.46 -5.35 11.57
C MET A 47 20.09 -5.50 10.19
N PHE A 48 20.07 -6.70 9.61
CA PHE A 48 20.52 -6.89 8.22
C PHE A 48 19.84 -5.90 7.27
N TYR A 49 18.51 -5.76 7.35
CA TYR A 49 17.74 -4.94 6.44
C TYR A 49 17.96 -3.44 6.63
N ARG A 50 18.12 -2.94 7.87
CA ARG A 50 18.37 -1.50 8.09
C ARG A 50 19.74 -1.09 7.59
N ILE A 51 20.75 -1.88 7.91
CA ILE A 51 22.13 -1.61 7.50
C ILE A 51 22.26 -1.75 5.98
N TRP A 52 21.59 -2.74 5.39
CA TRP A 52 21.51 -2.84 3.93
C TRP A 52 20.90 -1.58 3.31
N LYS A 53 19.82 -1.06 3.89
CA LYS A 53 19.13 0.13 3.38
C LYS A 53 20.03 1.38 3.44
N ASP A 54 20.77 1.57 4.52
CA ASP A 54 21.51 2.80 4.78
C ASP A 54 22.94 2.76 4.20
N GLU A 55 23.57 1.59 4.16
CA GLU A 55 25.00 1.41 3.85
C GLU A 55 25.29 0.40 2.73
N GLY A 56 24.25 -0.22 2.15
CA GLY A 56 24.38 -1.15 1.03
C GLY A 56 24.55 -2.62 1.42
N GLU A 57 24.42 -3.51 0.42
CA GLU A 57 24.20 -4.96 0.67
C GLU A 57 25.36 -5.62 1.41
N MET A 58 26.58 -5.24 1.06
CA MET A 58 27.77 -5.79 1.71
C MET A 58 27.82 -5.42 3.20
N ALA A 59 27.46 -4.18 3.56
CA ALA A 59 27.42 -3.75 4.96
C ALA A 59 26.34 -4.50 5.74
N GLY A 60 25.16 -4.71 5.13
CA GLY A 60 24.09 -5.51 5.72
C GLY A 60 24.52 -6.96 5.99
N ARG A 61 25.13 -7.62 4.99
CA ARG A 61 25.64 -8.99 5.13
C ARG A 61 26.72 -9.10 6.21
N LEU A 62 27.68 -8.17 6.22
CA LEU A 62 28.74 -8.13 7.21
C LEU A 62 28.18 -7.98 8.63
N ALA A 63 27.23 -7.07 8.84
CA ALA A 63 26.62 -6.88 10.14
C ALA A 63 25.83 -8.10 10.62
N TYR A 64 25.13 -8.78 9.72
CA TYR A 64 24.46 -10.05 10.02
C TYR A 64 25.45 -11.12 10.47
N GLU A 65 26.55 -11.31 9.73
CA GLU A 65 27.61 -12.25 10.09
C GLU A 65 28.26 -11.91 11.44
N GLN A 66 28.53 -10.63 11.69
CA GLN A 66 29.07 -10.16 12.96
C GLN A 66 28.14 -10.46 14.13
N CYS A 67 26.83 -10.29 13.99
CA CYS A 67 25.90 -10.64 15.07
C CYS A 67 25.70 -12.14 15.26
N VAL A 68 25.85 -12.94 14.21
CA VAL A 68 25.87 -14.41 14.35
C VAL A 68 27.14 -14.86 15.09
N ALA A 69 28.23 -14.11 14.99
CA ALA A 69 29.48 -14.39 15.70
C ALA A 69 29.46 -13.98 17.20
N LEU A 70 28.49 -13.18 17.64
CA LEU A 70 28.33 -12.79 19.04
C LEU A 70 27.88 -13.99 19.91
N PRO A 71 28.14 -13.98 21.24
CA PRO A 71 27.70 -15.02 22.18
C PRO A 71 26.18 -14.96 22.46
N ILE A 72 25.38 -15.02 21.39
CA ILE A 72 23.94 -14.94 21.40
C ILE A 72 23.37 -16.31 21.04
N SER A 73 22.63 -16.90 21.98
CA SER A 73 21.89 -18.11 21.69
C SER A 73 20.62 -17.79 20.92
N PRO A 74 20.25 -18.57 19.88
CA PRO A 74 18.93 -18.45 19.31
C PRO A 74 17.89 -18.74 20.39
N LYS A 75 16.87 -17.89 20.54
CA LYS A 75 15.74 -18.19 21.44
C LYS A 75 15.22 -19.60 21.10
N PRO A 76 15.10 -20.52 22.08
CA PRO A 76 14.50 -21.82 21.81
C PRO A 76 13.05 -21.58 21.38
N MET A 77 12.79 -21.75 20.08
CA MET A 77 11.41 -21.89 19.62
C MET A 77 10.88 -23.15 20.29
N ASN A 78 9.73 -23.03 20.95
CA ASN A 78 9.01 -24.19 21.49
C ASN A 78 8.98 -25.25 20.39
N LYS A 79 9.48 -26.46 20.66
CA LYS A 79 9.72 -27.52 19.66
C LYS A 79 8.39 -28.04 19.08
N LYS A 80 7.75 -27.23 18.24
CA LYS A 80 7.21 -27.67 16.97
C LYS A 80 8.29 -27.28 15.97
N THR A 81 9.09 -28.25 15.57
CA THR A 81 10.02 -28.16 14.45
C THR A 81 9.37 -27.32 13.33
N PRO A 82 10.03 -26.30 12.74
CA PRO A 82 9.61 -25.84 11.43
C PRO A 82 9.89 -27.03 10.52
N SER A 83 8.83 -27.77 10.23
CA SER A 83 8.85 -28.88 9.29
C SER A 83 9.53 -28.43 8.00
N SER A 84 10.02 -29.40 7.24
CA SER A 84 10.30 -29.36 5.80
C SER A 84 9.24 -28.68 4.91
N ASP A 85 8.25 -28.01 5.50
CA ASP A 85 7.09 -27.44 4.89
C ASP A 85 7.32 -26.07 4.27
N TRP A 86 8.46 -25.38 4.43
CA TRP A 86 8.57 -24.09 3.72
C TRP A 86 8.67 -24.29 2.20
N ALA A 87 9.42 -25.29 1.76
CA ALA A 87 9.42 -25.73 0.36
C ALA A 87 8.06 -26.31 -0.07
N ALA A 88 7.34 -26.99 0.82
CA ALA A 88 6.02 -27.55 0.53
C ALA A 88 4.93 -26.47 0.47
N ILE A 89 4.98 -25.46 1.35
CA ILE A 89 4.11 -24.30 1.38
C ILE A 89 4.38 -23.44 0.15
N GLU A 90 5.64 -23.19 -0.21
CA GLU A 90 5.98 -22.47 -1.44
C GLU A 90 5.48 -23.24 -2.68
N SER A 91 5.68 -24.56 -2.72
CA SER A 91 5.18 -25.42 -3.80
C SER A 91 3.65 -25.44 -3.88
N LYS A 92 2.96 -25.34 -2.74
CA LYS A 92 1.50 -25.26 -2.66
C LYS A 92 1.04 -23.89 -3.16
N LEU A 93 1.61 -22.80 -2.63
CA LEU A 93 1.31 -21.42 -3.05
C LEU A 93 1.50 -21.20 -4.56
N LYS A 94 2.53 -21.82 -5.17
CA LYS A 94 2.77 -21.78 -6.63
C LYS A 94 1.68 -22.47 -7.46
N ARG A 95 0.96 -23.42 -6.87
CA ARG A 95 -0.12 -24.19 -7.54
C ARG A 95 -1.51 -23.63 -7.25
N GLU A 96 -1.63 -22.72 -6.28
CA GLU A 96 -2.89 -22.10 -5.92
C GLU A 96 -3.33 -21.06 -6.95
N THR A 97 -4.65 -20.84 -6.99
CA THR A 97 -5.22 -19.81 -7.87
C THR A 97 -5.04 -18.42 -7.27
N LYS A 98 -5.09 -17.39 -8.13
CA LYS A 98 -5.08 -15.99 -7.70
C LYS A 98 -6.15 -15.69 -6.65
N ALA A 99 -7.35 -16.25 -6.80
CA ALA A 99 -8.45 -16.06 -5.84
C ALA A 99 -8.11 -16.64 -4.45
N THR A 100 -7.57 -17.87 -4.41
CA THR A 100 -7.16 -18.51 -3.14
C THR A 100 -6.03 -17.74 -2.46
N LEU A 101 -5.06 -17.23 -3.22
CA LEU A 101 -3.95 -16.44 -2.69
C LEU A 101 -4.42 -15.09 -2.14
N ILE A 102 -5.35 -14.41 -2.82
CA ILE A 102 -5.96 -13.17 -2.32
C ILE A 102 -6.70 -13.42 -1.01
N GLN A 103 -7.48 -14.51 -0.94
CA GLN A 103 -8.21 -14.87 0.27
C GLN A 103 -7.27 -15.19 1.44
N LEU A 104 -6.18 -15.92 1.18
CA LEU A 104 -5.15 -16.20 2.18
C LEU A 104 -4.49 -14.91 2.70
N VAL A 105 -4.19 -13.96 1.81
CA VAL A 105 -3.65 -12.65 2.21
C VAL A 105 -4.66 -11.90 3.08
N ARG A 106 -5.95 -11.87 2.70
CA ARG A 106 -7.01 -11.25 3.51
C ARG A 106 -7.10 -11.84 4.91
N GLU A 107 -7.09 -13.16 5.03
CA GLU A 107 -7.10 -13.87 6.31
C GLU A 107 -5.86 -13.53 7.15
N LEU A 108 -4.66 -13.52 6.54
CA LEU A 108 -3.43 -13.14 7.22
C LEU A 108 -3.43 -11.69 7.70
N THR A 109 -4.04 -10.79 6.94
CA THR A 109 -4.18 -9.37 7.32
C THR A 109 -5.23 -9.16 8.42
N ALA A 110 -6.31 -9.94 8.42
CA ALA A 110 -7.34 -9.90 9.45
C ALA A 110 -6.82 -10.38 10.82
N VAL A 111 -5.89 -11.34 10.82
CA VAL A 111 -5.28 -11.87 12.05
C VAL A 111 -4.27 -10.89 12.66
N SER A 112 -3.62 -10.03 11.87
CA SER A 112 -2.60 -9.10 12.38
C SER A 112 -2.51 -7.83 11.51
N PRO A 113 -2.91 -6.66 12.04
CA PRO A 113 -2.72 -5.36 11.38
C PRO A 113 -1.25 -5.07 11.04
N THR A 114 -0.33 -5.61 11.85
CA THR A 114 1.11 -5.52 11.64
C THR A 114 1.58 -6.26 10.38
N THR A 115 0.94 -7.39 10.05
CA THR A 115 1.23 -8.18 8.85
C THR A 115 0.77 -7.45 7.60
N HIS A 116 -0.40 -6.81 7.66
CA HIS A 116 -0.87 -5.91 6.61
C HIS A 116 0.14 -4.80 6.38
N ARG A 117 0.51 -4.05 7.42
CA ARG A 117 1.50 -2.96 7.29
C ARG A 117 2.83 -3.46 6.75
N PHE A 118 3.34 -4.62 7.18
CA PHE A 118 4.60 -5.19 6.69
C PHE A 118 4.56 -5.60 5.22
N LEU A 119 3.54 -6.35 4.79
CA LEU A 119 3.35 -6.76 3.39
C LEU A 119 3.17 -5.53 2.50
N HIS A 120 2.37 -4.59 2.99
CA HIS A 120 2.03 -3.35 2.32
C HIS A 120 3.24 -2.43 2.13
N THR A 121 3.99 -2.12 3.21
CA THR A 121 5.23 -1.34 3.13
C THR A 121 6.23 -1.99 2.18
N ARG A 122 6.36 -3.32 2.17
CA ARG A 122 7.32 -4.04 1.31
C ARG A 122 6.91 -4.09 -0.17
N TYR A 123 5.62 -4.08 -0.49
CA TYR A 123 5.13 -4.02 -1.88
C TYR A 123 5.17 -2.60 -2.42
N LEU A 124 4.73 -1.61 -1.64
CA LEU A 124 4.72 -0.20 -2.03
C LEU A 124 6.12 0.42 -2.12
N THR A 125 7.07 0.05 -1.24
CA THR A 125 8.45 0.60 -1.30
C THR A 125 9.20 0.27 -2.61
N LYS A 126 8.70 -0.67 -3.41
CA LYS A 126 9.26 -0.98 -4.74
C LYS A 126 8.61 -0.19 -5.88
N GLN A 127 7.52 0.51 -5.62
CA GLN A 127 6.72 1.19 -6.63
C GLN A 127 6.68 2.69 -6.36
N THR A 128 6.98 3.49 -7.38
CA THR A 128 6.68 4.93 -7.35
C THR A 128 5.18 5.17 -7.25
N ALA A 129 4.74 6.32 -6.73
CA ALA A 129 3.30 6.67 -6.69
C ALA A 129 2.61 6.49 -8.05
N ALA A 130 3.31 6.83 -9.14
CA ALA A 130 2.82 6.62 -10.50
C ALA A 130 2.59 5.13 -10.84
N GLN A 131 3.47 4.24 -10.40
CA GLN A 131 3.34 2.79 -10.61
C GLN A 131 2.24 2.17 -9.76
N GLN A 132 1.98 2.73 -8.57
CA GLN A 132 0.89 2.28 -7.70
C GLN A 132 -0.48 2.66 -8.27
N ILE A 133 -0.62 3.87 -8.81
CA ILE A 133 -1.88 4.40 -9.36
C ILE A 133 -2.21 3.81 -10.75
N ALA A 134 -1.19 3.48 -11.55
CA ALA A 134 -1.35 2.99 -12.93
C ALA A 134 -2.34 1.81 -13.11
N PRO A 135 -2.29 0.71 -12.33
CA PRO A 135 -3.23 -0.40 -12.48
C PRO A 135 -4.67 0.01 -12.18
N TYR A 136 -4.90 0.86 -11.16
CA TYR A 136 -6.24 1.34 -10.82
C TYR A 136 -6.82 2.25 -11.90
N ARG A 137 -6.00 3.10 -12.53
CA ARG A 137 -6.44 3.87 -13.72
C ARG A 137 -6.89 2.96 -14.85
N GLN A 138 -6.18 1.85 -15.09
CA GLN A 138 -6.55 0.89 -16.13
C GLN A 138 -7.85 0.17 -15.77
N LEU A 139 -8.03 -0.23 -14.52
CA LEU A 139 -9.25 -0.87 -14.04
C LEU A 139 -10.47 0.03 -14.20
N ILE A 140 -10.37 1.31 -13.80
CA ILE A 140 -11.43 2.30 -13.96
C ILE A 140 -11.80 2.45 -15.43
N LYS A 141 -10.82 2.64 -16.32
CA LYS A 141 -11.06 2.78 -17.75
C LYS A 141 -11.70 1.54 -18.39
N ALA A 142 -11.28 0.35 -17.94
CA ALA A 142 -11.83 -0.90 -18.44
C ALA A 142 -13.30 -1.13 -18.07
N GLN A 143 -13.86 -0.37 -17.11
CA GLN A 143 -15.27 -0.47 -16.76
C GLN A 143 -16.19 0.20 -17.78
N PHE A 144 -15.67 1.03 -18.69
CA PHE A 144 -16.45 1.72 -19.72
C PHE A 144 -16.15 1.08 -21.07
N VAL A 145 -17.08 0.28 -21.58
CA VAL A 145 -16.88 -0.55 -22.76
C VAL A 145 -17.80 -0.09 -23.88
N ILE A 146 -17.20 0.16 -25.05
CA ILE A 146 -17.88 0.30 -26.33
C ILE A 146 -17.36 -0.82 -27.21
N SER A 147 -18.23 -1.77 -27.52
CA SER A 147 -17.88 -2.96 -28.28
C SER A 147 -18.36 -2.83 -29.71
N GLU A 148 -17.43 -2.75 -30.66
CA GLU A 148 -17.75 -2.62 -32.09
C GLU A 148 -18.24 -3.95 -32.72
N TRP A 149 -17.97 -5.10 -32.09
CA TRP A 149 -18.26 -6.42 -32.67
C TRP A 149 -19.71 -6.88 -32.43
N ASP A 150 -20.32 -6.49 -31.31
CA ASP A 150 -21.72 -6.79 -30.97
C ASP A 150 -22.58 -5.55 -30.71
N ASN A 151 -22.03 -4.33 -30.93
CA ASN A 151 -22.67 -3.06 -30.60
C ASN A 151 -23.11 -2.96 -29.12
N SER A 152 -22.48 -3.72 -28.22
CA SER A 152 -22.76 -3.60 -26.79
C SER A 152 -22.06 -2.37 -26.20
N VAL A 153 -22.79 -1.72 -25.31
CA VAL A 153 -22.32 -0.59 -24.51
C VAL A 153 -22.55 -0.96 -23.06
N GLY A 154 -21.54 -0.78 -22.22
CA GLY A 154 -21.66 -1.10 -20.80
C GLY A 154 -20.77 -0.23 -19.93
N TRP A 155 -21.25 0.05 -18.72
CA TRP A 155 -20.51 0.72 -17.66
C TRP A 155 -20.74 0.01 -16.33
N ASN A 156 -19.76 0.08 -15.42
CA ASN A 156 -19.87 -0.52 -14.09
C ASN A 156 -19.28 0.38 -13.01
N PHE A 157 -20.12 1.26 -12.46
CA PHE A 157 -19.71 2.18 -11.39
C PHE A 157 -19.41 1.48 -10.07
N VAL A 158 -20.01 0.31 -9.81
CA VAL A 158 -19.72 -0.49 -8.61
C VAL A 158 -18.24 -0.93 -8.61
N GLU A 159 -17.73 -1.41 -9.74
CA GLU A 159 -16.32 -1.79 -9.86
C GLU A 159 -15.39 -0.56 -9.95
N VAL A 160 -15.86 0.59 -10.45
CA VAL A 160 -15.11 1.87 -10.39
C VAL A 160 -14.92 2.30 -8.93
N GLN A 161 -16.00 2.38 -8.15
CA GLN A 161 -15.94 2.80 -6.74
C GLN A 161 -15.09 1.84 -5.92
N LYS A 162 -15.27 0.53 -6.13
CA LYS A 162 -14.45 -0.50 -5.48
C LYS A 162 -12.96 -0.36 -5.82
N ALA A 163 -12.61 -0.04 -7.06
CA ALA A 163 -11.21 0.20 -7.42
C ALA A 163 -10.63 1.43 -6.70
N ILE A 164 -11.44 2.48 -6.50
CA ILE A 164 -11.04 3.67 -5.73
C ILE A 164 -10.88 3.32 -4.25
N ASP A 165 -11.83 2.59 -3.66
CA ASP A 165 -11.79 2.16 -2.24
C ASP A 165 -10.62 1.22 -1.95
N ASP A 166 -10.37 0.26 -2.84
CA ASP A 166 -9.23 -0.65 -2.73
C ASP A 166 -7.89 0.12 -2.79
N TYR A 167 -7.83 1.20 -3.57
CA TYR A 167 -6.65 2.07 -3.59
C TYR A 167 -6.52 2.89 -2.31
N ASP A 168 -7.59 3.53 -1.84
CA ASP A 168 -7.59 4.32 -0.62
C ASP A 168 -7.11 3.48 0.59
N GLN A 169 -7.73 2.31 0.76
CA GLN A 169 -7.39 1.37 1.84
C GLN A 169 -5.96 0.85 1.75
N SER A 170 -5.43 0.67 0.54
CA SER A 170 -4.04 0.26 0.38
C SER A 170 -3.11 1.44 0.67
N SER A 171 -3.23 2.56 -0.02
CA SER A 171 -2.23 3.63 -0.09
C SER A 171 -1.76 4.31 1.21
N GLN A 172 -2.38 4.04 2.37
CA GLN A 172 -2.05 4.64 3.68
C GLN A 172 -2.07 6.18 3.66
N GLY A 173 -3.10 6.77 3.04
CA GLY A 173 -3.28 8.22 2.97
C GLY A 173 -2.46 8.88 1.84
N ASP A 174 -2.32 8.24 0.68
CA ASP A 174 -1.86 8.93 -0.53
C ASP A 174 -3.01 9.76 -1.11
N GLU A 175 -3.19 10.93 -0.51
CA GLU A 175 -4.26 11.86 -0.84
C GLU A 175 -4.19 12.37 -2.28
N ILE A 176 -2.97 12.48 -2.79
CA ILE A 176 -2.71 12.92 -4.17
C ILE A 176 -3.17 11.83 -5.14
N GLY A 177 -2.85 10.58 -4.84
CA GLY A 177 -3.25 9.46 -5.66
C GLY A 177 -4.75 9.17 -5.63
N LEU A 178 -5.39 9.32 -4.48
CA LEU A 178 -6.84 9.17 -4.35
C LEU A 178 -7.57 10.23 -5.18
N CYS A 179 -7.17 11.49 -5.02
CA CYS A 179 -7.71 12.60 -5.82
C CYS A 179 -7.50 12.36 -7.32
N GLU A 180 -6.32 11.86 -7.71
CA GLU A 180 -6.02 11.52 -9.10
C GLU A 180 -6.96 10.45 -9.67
N LEU A 181 -7.31 9.42 -8.89
CA LEU A 181 -8.24 8.37 -9.33
C LEU A 181 -9.68 8.89 -9.46
N LEU A 182 -10.15 9.69 -8.50
CA LEU A 182 -11.47 10.34 -8.55
C LEU A 182 -11.61 11.21 -9.81
N VAL A 183 -10.60 12.05 -10.11
CA VAL A 183 -10.59 12.89 -11.30
C VAL A 183 -10.53 12.05 -12.59
N VAL A 184 -9.72 10.99 -12.63
CA VAL A 184 -9.66 10.09 -13.81
C VAL A 184 -10.99 9.37 -14.03
N ALA A 185 -11.68 8.96 -12.97
CA ALA A 185 -12.98 8.31 -13.08
C ALA A 185 -14.03 9.26 -13.68
N LEU A 186 -14.08 10.51 -13.20
CA LEU A 186 -14.98 11.54 -13.74
C LEU A 186 -14.65 11.89 -15.20
N GLU A 187 -13.37 12.09 -15.54
CA GLU A 187 -12.93 12.35 -16.91
C GLU A 187 -13.31 11.20 -17.85
N THR A 188 -13.18 9.96 -17.38
CA THR A 188 -13.51 8.77 -18.16
C THR A 188 -15.02 8.65 -18.36
N ALA A 189 -15.81 8.83 -17.30
CA ALA A 189 -17.28 8.77 -17.36
C ALA A 189 -17.84 9.83 -18.31
N VAL A 190 -17.40 11.09 -18.18
CA VAL A 190 -17.87 12.19 -19.04
C VAL A 190 -17.39 12.00 -20.48
N SER A 191 -16.16 11.55 -20.71
CA SER A 191 -15.68 11.28 -22.09
C SER A 191 -16.42 10.12 -22.75
N PHE A 192 -16.81 9.11 -21.96
CA PHE A 192 -17.61 7.99 -22.43
C PHE A 192 -19.03 8.44 -22.79
N ALA A 193 -19.68 9.23 -21.91
CA ALA A 193 -20.99 9.83 -22.19
C ALA A 193 -20.96 10.68 -23.48
N ASP A 194 -19.95 11.54 -23.61
CA ASP A 194 -19.69 12.38 -24.80
C ASP A 194 -19.57 11.52 -26.08
N SER A 195 -18.80 10.43 -26.03
CA SER A 195 -18.57 9.55 -27.19
C SER A 195 -19.82 8.85 -27.71
N LEU A 196 -20.81 8.65 -26.84
CA LEU A 196 -22.06 7.98 -27.15
C LEU A 196 -23.26 8.95 -27.20
N ASN A 197 -23.01 10.24 -26.97
CA ASN A 197 -24.03 11.28 -26.80
C ASN A 197 -25.12 10.90 -25.79
N LEU A 198 -24.73 10.18 -24.73
CA LEU A 198 -25.64 9.78 -23.65
C LEU A 198 -26.09 11.01 -22.90
N GLN A 199 -27.39 11.10 -22.69
CA GLN A 199 -27.99 12.15 -21.86
C GLN A 199 -27.98 11.70 -20.40
N ALA A 200 -28.08 12.66 -19.48
CA ALA A 200 -27.98 12.43 -18.04
C ALA A 200 -28.87 11.28 -17.50
N ASP A 201 -30.02 11.02 -18.11
CA ASP A 201 -31.01 10.04 -17.66
C ASP A 201 -30.46 8.62 -17.42
N ASP A 202 -29.35 8.23 -18.06
CA ASP A 202 -28.83 6.86 -17.99
C ASP A 202 -27.95 6.57 -16.75
N PHE A 203 -27.21 7.55 -16.20
CA PHE A 203 -26.36 7.34 -15.00
C PHE A 203 -25.93 8.63 -14.26
N ASP A 204 -26.76 9.69 -14.29
CA ASP A 204 -26.50 10.96 -13.58
C ASP A 204 -26.24 10.78 -12.08
N SER A 205 -26.95 9.85 -11.42
CA SER A 205 -26.75 9.58 -10.00
C SER A 205 -25.34 9.11 -9.67
N ASP A 206 -24.78 8.18 -10.45
CA ASP A 206 -23.45 7.62 -10.20
C ASP A 206 -22.35 8.67 -10.44
N VAL A 207 -22.51 9.49 -11.48
CA VAL A 207 -21.59 10.58 -11.81
C VAL A 207 -21.64 11.68 -10.75
N THR A 208 -22.84 11.99 -10.25
CA THR A 208 -23.05 12.95 -9.17
C THR A 208 -22.38 12.49 -7.88
N GLU A 209 -22.61 11.24 -7.47
CA GLU A 209 -21.99 10.68 -6.26
C GLU A 209 -20.46 10.71 -6.35
N LEU A 210 -19.90 10.34 -7.50
CA LEU A 210 -18.45 10.39 -7.73
C LEU A 210 -17.91 11.83 -7.68
N ALA A 211 -18.68 12.80 -8.18
CA ALA A 211 -18.31 14.20 -8.18
C ALA A 211 -18.38 14.83 -6.79
N GLU A 212 -19.41 14.52 -6.01
CA GLU A 212 -19.53 14.91 -4.61
C GLU A 212 -18.37 14.34 -3.80
N ARG A 213 -18.07 13.04 -3.95
CA ARG A 213 -16.91 12.42 -3.30
C ARG A 213 -15.58 13.08 -3.69
N CYS A 214 -15.41 13.44 -4.96
CA CYS A 214 -14.24 14.20 -5.42
C CYS A 214 -14.21 15.61 -4.80
N ALA A 215 -15.36 16.24 -4.68
CA ALA A 215 -15.49 17.58 -4.14
C ALA A 215 -15.16 17.62 -2.65
N ASP A 216 -15.75 16.74 -1.86
CA ASP A 216 -15.49 16.60 -0.43
C ASP A 216 -14.00 16.34 -0.15
N HIS A 217 -13.38 15.44 -0.94
CA HIS A 217 -11.95 15.15 -0.81
C HIS A 217 -11.06 16.38 -1.03
N LEU A 218 -11.40 17.21 -2.03
CA LEU A 218 -10.67 18.43 -2.34
C LEU A 218 -10.99 19.58 -1.37
N TYR A 219 -12.20 19.59 -0.79
CA TYR A 219 -12.57 20.52 0.26
C TYR A 219 -11.71 20.32 1.50
N ASP A 220 -11.49 19.06 1.89
CA ASP A 220 -10.63 18.69 3.01
C ASP A 220 -9.14 18.96 2.71
N GLN A 221 -8.78 19.06 1.43
CA GLN A 221 -7.40 19.25 0.96
C GLN A 221 -7.26 20.35 -0.09
N PRO A 222 -7.51 21.62 0.28
CA PRO A 222 -7.50 22.74 -0.65
C PRO A 222 -6.15 22.95 -1.33
N GLN A 223 -5.04 22.51 -0.73
CA GLN A 223 -3.71 22.53 -1.32
C GLN A 223 -3.59 21.74 -2.63
N LEU A 224 -4.46 20.75 -2.86
CA LEU A 224 -4.47 19.94 -4.07
C LEU A 224 -5.25 20.62 -5.21
N LEU A 225 -6.18 21.53 -4.89
CA LEU A 225 -7.07 22.16 -5.86
C LEU A 225 -6.33 22.78 -7.08
N PRO A 226 -5.22 23.53 -6.92
CA PRO A 226 -4.51 24.12 -8.07
C PRO A 226 -4.02 23.11 -9.10
N LYS A 227 -3.75 21.87 -8.67
CA LYS A 227 -3.28 20.78 -9.55
C LYS A 227 -4.42 20.23 -10.42
N TYR A 228 -5.66 20.24 -9.92
CA TYR A 228 -6.80 19.57 -10.53
C TYR A 228 -7.84 20.52 -11.14
N VAL A 229 -7.84 21.80 -10.75
CA VAL A 229 -8.84 22.80 -11.13
C VAL A 229 -9.11 22.88 -12.64
N ARG A 230 -8.07 22.80 -13.47
CA ARG A 230 -8.21 22.87 -14.93
C ARG A 230 -8.88 21.63 -15.52
N ARG A 231 -8.66 20.46 -14.91
CA ARG A 231 -9.26 19.18 -15.33
C ARG A 231 -10.73 19.15 -14.94
N LEU A 232 -11.02 19.50 -13.69
CA LEU A 232 -12.39 19.56 -13.17
C LEU A 232 -13.27 20.56 -13.94
N LYS A 233 -12.75 21.74 -14.29
CA LYS A 233 -13.48 22.70 -15.14
C LYS A 233 -13.85 22.12 -16.51
N LYS A 234 -12.97 21.34 -17.12
CA LYS A 234 -13.26 20.68 -18.41
C LYS A 234 -14.33 19.59 -18.25
N VAL A 235 -14.25 18.82 -17.17
CA VAL A 235 -15.26 17.80 -16.82
C VAL A 235 -16.62 18.46 -16.63
N ALA A 236 -16.71 19.52 -15.82
CA ALA A 236 -17.96 20.26 -15.60
C ALA A 236 -18.53 20.85 -16.90
N GLN A 237 -17.70 21.53 -17.70
CA GLN A 237 -18.14 22.12 -18.97
C GLN A 237 -18.68 21.07 -19.95
N LYS A 238 -18.05 19.89 -20.03
CA LYS A 238 -18.55 18.80 -20.85
C LYS A 238 -19.83 18.20 -20.26
N GLY A 239 -19.88 18.05 -18.94
CA GLY A 239 -21.07 17.61 -18.21
C GLY A 239 -22.29 18.48 -18.50
N ASP A 240 -22.14 19.80 -18.45
CA ASP A 240 -23.22 20.76 -18.73
C ASP A 240 -23.81 20.59 -20.14
N VAL A 241 -22.96 20.33 -21.14
CA VAL A 241 -23.38 20.08 -22.53
C VAL A 241 -24.20 18.79 -22.65
N LEU A 242 -23.91 17.81 -21.80
CA LEU A 242 -24.56 16.49 -21.77
C LEU A 242 -25.74 16.42 -20.77
N GLY A 243 -26.01 17.51 -20.05
CA GLY A 243 -27.11 17.61 -19.08
C GLY A 243 -26.77 17.18 -17.65
N TYR A 244 -25.50 16.88 -17.33
CA TYR A 244 -25.03 16.52 -15.99
C TYR A 244 -24.74 17.77 -15.14
N TYR A 245 -25.77 18.59 -14.87
CA TYR A 245 -25.63 19.88 -14.18
C TYR A 245 -25.10 19.77 -12.75
N ALA A 246 -25.30 18.61 -12.11
CA ALA A 246 -24.78 18.33 -10.76
C ALA A 246 -23.24 18.38 -10.69
N LEU A 247 -22.54 18.11 -11.80
CA LEU A 247 -21.09 18.29 -11.89
C LEU A 247 -20.70 19.76 -11.74
N GLY A 248 -21.42 20.65 -12.42
CA GLY A 248 -21.24 22.09 -12.30
C GLY A 248 -21.47 22.56 -10.88
N GLU A 249 -22.57 22.14 -10.25
CA GLU A 249 -22.91 22.54 -8.88
C GLU A 249 -21.88 22.08 -7.82
N SER A 250 -21.42 20.83 -7.92
CA SER A 250 -20.44 20.26 -7.01
C SER A 250 -19.09 20.97 -7.09
N PHE A 251 -18.65 21.33 -8.30
CA PHE A 251 -17.36 22.03 -8.47
C PHE A 251 -17.46 23.54 -8.34
N ASP A 252 -18.60 24.16 -8.63
CA ASP A 252 -18.79 25.61 -8.44
C ASP A 252 -18.63 26.02 -6.97
N LYS A 253 -19.04 25.17 -6.03
CA LYS A 253 -18.81 25.39 -4.60
C LYS A 253 -17.32 25.36 -4.25
N LEU A 254 -16.57 24.43 -4.84
CA LEU A 254 -15.12 24.32 -4.64
C LEU A 254 -14.32 25.45 -5.29
N LEU A 255 -14.77 25.93 -6.45
CA LEU A 255 -14.09 26.97 -7.22
C LEU A 255 -14.26 28.38 -6.63
N ARG A 256 -15.08 28.53 -5.59
CA ARG A 256 -15.28 29.77 -4.83
C ARG A 256 -14.43 29.85 -3.56
N LEU A 257 -13.70 28.78 -3.20
CA LEU A 257 -12.71 28.73 -2.11
C LEU A 257 -11.36 29.31 -2.56
#